data_AF-A0A445FHH6-F1
#
_entry.id   AF-A0A445FHH6-F1
#
_cell.length_a   1.000
_cell.length_b   1.000
_cell.length_c   1.000
_cell.angle_alpha   90.00
_cell.angle_beta   90.00
_cell.angle_gamma   90.00
#
_symmetry.space_group_name_H-M   'P 1'
#
loop_
_entity.id
_entity.type
_entity.pdbx_description
1 polymer ?
#
loop_
_entity_poly.entity_id
_entity_poly.type
_entity_poly.pdbx_seq_one_letter_code
_entity_poly.pdbx_strand_id
1 'polypeptide(L)'
;MPIFEGEDPMGWLTKIERYFRLQAVREEDKLEVVMVAMDGEALGWLQWWESWNLNHSWEGFKIAISQRFQASNLGNPFQALLALEQEETMQEFIGQFEKHVGMAKGLEELFLVELLRLGVNLKNFPSSAVPAAYAILFQLGIATVLLLYVLFWLKLDLFTTLKTVGFLGAFLLFVGHRILSHLASTSSKLKSA
;
A
#
# COMPACT_ATOMS: atom_id res chain seq x y z
N MET A 1 12.14 21.36 -21.39
CA MET A 1 11.98 20.78 -20.04
C MET A 1 10.65 20.05 -20.03
N PRO A 2 10.55 18.79 -19.59
CA PRO A 2 9.29 18.05 -19.58
C PRO A 2 8.35 18.61 -18.52
N ILE A 3 7.15 19.06 -18.91
CA ILE A 3 6.14 19.60 -18.00
C ILE A 3 5.35 18.45 -17.37
N PHE A 4 4.99 18.58 -16.10
CA PHE A 4 4.13 17.64 -15.38
C PHE A 4 2.82 18.30 -14.98
N GLU A 5 1.71 17.74 -15.46
CA GLU A 5 0.36 18.21 -15.16
C GLU A 5 -0.41 17.25 -14.22
N GLY A 6 0.23 16.13 -13.81
CA GLY A 6 -0.36 15.13 -12.93
C GLY A 6 -0.50 13.73 -13.54
N GLU A 7 -0.32 13.55 -14.84
CA GLU A 7 -0.43 12.27 -15.55
C GLU A 7 0.91 11.52 -15.66
N ASP A 8 0.90 10.19 -15.50
CA ASP A 8 2.06 9.30 -15.62
C ASP A 8 3.34 9.80 -14.89
N PRO A 9 3.34 9.83 -13.55
CA PRO A 9 4.47 10.32 -12.76
C PRO A 9 5.77 9.55 -13.05
N MET A 10 5.70 8.27 -13.40
CA MET A 10 6.89 7.45 -13.67
C MET A 10 7.52 7.78 -15.04
N GLY A 11 6.69 7.93 -16.07
CA GLY A 11 7.16 8.36 -17.38
C GLY A 11 7.73 9.78 -17.32
N TRP A 12 7.13 10.67 -16.55
CA TRP A 12 7.67 12.01 -16.33
C TRP A 12 9.00 11.99 -15.56
N LEU A 13 9.10 11.22 -14.45
CA LEU A 13 10.34 11.07 -13.67
C LEU A 13 11.51 10.59 -14.55
N THR A 14 11.25 9.63 -15.43
CA THR A 14 12.27 9.12 -16.35
C THR A 14 12.76 10.22 -17.32
N LYS A 15 11.86 11.06 -17.81
CA LYS A 15 12.17 12.18 -18.73
C LYS A 15 12.94 13.29 -18.01
N ILE A 16 12.54 13.68 -16.81
CA ILE A 16 13.20 14.77 -16.05
C ILE A 16 14.58 14.33 -15.54
N GLU A 17 14.76 13.08 -15.12
CA GLU A 17 16.09 12.58 -14.74
C GLU A 17 17.05 12.55 -15.94
N ARG A 18 16.55 12.21 -17.14
CA ARG A 18 17.35 12.32 -18.36
C ARG A 18 17.73 13.77 -18.65
N TYR A 19 16.82 14.72 -18.43
CA TYR A 19 17.11 16.15 -18.56
C TYR A 19 18.20 16.60 -17.58
N PHE A 20 18.12 16.20 -16.30
CA PHE A 20 19.15 16.51 -15.31
C PHE A 20 20.53 15.99 -15.69
N ARG A 21 20.62 14.76 -16.21
CA ARG A 21 21.89 14.21 -16.71
C ARG A 21 22.45 15.00 -17.89
N LEU A 22 21.60 15.40 -18.84
CA LEU A 22 22.03 16.13 -20.04
C LEU A 22 22.43 17.57 -19.75
N GLN A 23 21.84 18.20 -18.73
CA GLN A 23 22.12 19.58 -18.35
C GLN A 23 23.09 19.68 -17.17
N ALA A 24 23.63 18.55 -16.69
CA ALA A 24 24.51 18.48 -15.52
C ALA A 24 23.95 19.23 -14.30
N VAL A 25 22.64 19.09 -14.04
CA VAL A 25 21.96 19.74 -12.92
C VAL A 25 22.46 19.13 -11.62
N ARG A 26 22.92 19.99 -10.70
CA ARG A 26 23.40 19.58 -9.38
C ARG A 26 22.24 19.08 -8.53
N GLU A 27 22.52 18.22 -7.56
CA GLU A 27 21.48 17.54 -6.80
C GLU A 27 20.64 18.49 -5.95
N GLU A 28 21.28 19.53 -5.41
CA GLU A 28 20.67 20.64 -4.68
C GLU A 28 19.72 21.49 -5.56
N ASP A 29 19.97 21.57 -6.86
CA ASP A 29 19.19 22.42 -7.78
C ASP A 29 18.02 21.67 -8.43
N LYS A 30 17.94 20.34 -8.27
CA LYS A 30 16.93 19.51 -8.96
C LYS A 30 15.50 19.91 -8.60
N LEU A 31 15.25 20.21 -7.32
CA LEU A 31 13.91 20.57 -6.85
C LEU A 31 13.47 21.94 -7.37
N GLU A 32 14.38 22.91 -7.42
CA GLU A 32 14.14 24.22 -8.05
C GLU A 32 13.78 24.08 -9.53
N VAL A 33 14.49 23.22 -10.26
CA VAL A 33 14.17 22.94 -11.67
C VAL A 33 12.81 22.24 -11.81
N VAL A 34 12.48 21.33 -10.89
CA VAL A 34 11.16 20.68 -10.86
C VAL A 34 10.04 21.67 -10.62
N MET A 35 10.23 22.68 -9.77
CA MET A 35 9.23 23.70 -9.51
C MET A 35 8.81 24.43 -10.80
N VAL A 36 9.77 24.67 -11.70
CA VAL A 36 9.51 25.28 -13.03
C VAL A 36 8.88 24.29 -14.00
N ALA A 37 9.08 22.98 -13.79
CA ALA A 37 8.55 21.91 -14.62
C ALA A 37 7.14 21.45 -14.20
N MET A 38 6.62 21.93 -13.07
CA MET A 38 5.29 21.58 -12.56
C MET A 38 4.26 22.60 -13.02
N ASP A 39 3.10 22.11 -13.45
CA ASP A 39 2.00 22.97 -13.87
C ASP A 39 0.65 22.48 -13.31
N GLY A 40 -0.36 23.35 -13.31
CA GLY A 40 -1.72 23.03 -12.87
C GLY A 40 -1.81 22.55 -11.41
N GLU A 41 -2.58 21.48 -11.18
CA GLU A 41 -2.81 20.91 -9.83
C GLU A 41 -1.52 20.37 -9.20
N ALA A 42 -0.56 19.93 -10.03
CA ALA A 42 0.72 19.40 -9.56
C ALA A 42 1.59 20.48 -8.90
N LEU A 43 1.56 21.71 -9.40
CA LEU A 43 2.30 22.82 -8.81
C LEU A 43 1.75 23.20 -7.43
N GLY A 44 0.42 23.27 -7.29
CA GLY A 44 -0.21 23.56 -6.00
C GLY A 44 0.09 22.49 -4.95
N TRP A 45 0.15 21.22 -5.37
CA TRP A 45 0.57 20.13 -4.48
C TRP A 45 2.05 20.22 -4.08
N LEU A 46 2.96 20.55 -5.01
CA LEU A 46 4.39 20.67 -4.71
C LEU A 46 4.65 21.74 -3.64
N GLN A 47 4.02 22.91 -3.78
CA GLN A 47 4.13 24.00 -2.80
C GLN A 47 3.62 23.58 -1.41
N TRP A 48 2.52 22.83 -1.36
CA TRP A 48 2.03 22.24 -0.12
C TRP A 48 3.03 21.25 0.45
N TRP A 49 3.57 20.34 -0.36
CA TRP A 49 4.54 19.34 0.08
C TRP A 49 5.82 19.97 0.67
N GLU A 50 6.36 21.02 0.04
CA GLU A 50 7.52 21.75 0.55
C GLU A 50 7.25 22.42 1.91
N SER A 51 6.03 22.95 2.11
CA SER A 51 5.66 23.59 3.39
C SER A 51 5.66 22.63 4.59
N TRP A 52 5.47 21.33 4.35
CA TRP A 52 5.46 20.29 5.37
C TRP A 52 6.78 19.50 5.47
N ASN A 53 7.71 19.67 4.53
CA ASN A 53 9.00 18.97 4.49
C ASN A 53 10.19 19.95 4.52
N LEU A 54 10.66 20.23 5.74
CA LEU A 54 11.82 21.11 6.02
C LEU A 54 13.16 20.59 5.44
N ASN A 55 13.30 19.27 5.22
CA ASN A 55 14.49 18.66 4.60
C ASN A 55 14.09 17.95 3.29
N HIS A 56 13.59 18.71 2.33
CA HIS A 56 13.25 18.18 1.01
C HIS A 56 14.51 17.70 0.28
N SER A 57 14.47 16.45 -0.17
CA SER A 57 15.53 15.84 -0.99
C SER A 57 14.91 15.33 -2.29
N TRP A 58 15.72 15.22 -3.34
CA TRP A 58 15.29 14.66 -4.62
C TRP A 58 14.66 13.27 -4.45
N GLU A 59 15.28 12.41 -3.64
CA GLU A 59 14.77 11.07 -3.35
C GLU A 59 13.42 11.11 -2.60
N GLY A 60 13.28 11.98 -1.60
CA GLY A 60 12.00 12.17 -0.90
C GLY A 60 10.88 12.66 -1.81
N PHE A 61 11.21 13.55 -2.74
CA PHE A 61 10.26 14.05 -3.74
C PHE A 61 9.81 12.93 -4.69
N LYS A 62 10.73 12.09 -5.20
CA LYS A 62 10.38 10.96 -6.08
C LYS A 62 9.35 10.02 -5.44
N ILE A 63 9.51 9.74 -4.14
CA ILE A 63 8.57 8.91 -3.40
C ILE A 63 7.21 9.62 -3.28
N ALA A 64 7.22 10.90 -2.91
CA ALA A 64 6.00 11.67 -2.69
C ALA A 64 5.16 11.88 -3.97
N ILE A 65 5.80 12.21 -5.09
CA ILE A 65 5.11 12.41 -6.38
C ILE A 65 4.52 11.10 -6.91
N SER A 66 5.24 9.98 -6.71
CA SER A 66 4.76 8.65 -7.05
C SER A 66 3.53 8.31 -6.21
N GLN A 67 3.56 8.50 -4.89
CA GLN A 67 2.41 8.23 -4.02
C GLN A 67 1.19 9.10 -4.34
N ARG A 68 1.39 10.40 -4.56
CA ARG A 68 0.29 11.35 -4.82
C ARG A 68 -0.39 11.08 -6.16
N PHE A 69 0.40 10.91 -7.23
CA PHE A 69 -0.13 10.87 -8.60
C PHE A 69 -0.25 9.46 -9.18
N GLN A 70 0.40 8.42 -8.61
CA GLN A 70 0.08 7.03 -8.95
C GLN A 70 -1.26 6.60 -8.37
N ALA A 71 -1.57 6.92 -7.12
CA ALA A 71 -2.85 6.56 -6.52
C ALA A 71 -4.05 7.25 -7.20
N SER A 72 -3.78 8.39 -7.86
CA SER A 72 -4.78 9.19 -8.59
C SER A 72 -4.94 8.76 -10.05
N ASN A 73 -3.88 8.30 -10.73
CA ASN A 73 -3.93 7.80 -12.12
C ASN A 73 -4.21 6.30 -12.25
N LEU A 74 -3.86 5.51 -11.23
CA LEU A 74 -4.25 4.11 -11.17
C LEU A 74 -5.69 4.06 -10.70
N GLY A 75 -6.64 4.31 -11.62
CA GLY A 75 -7.94 3.68 -11.53
C GLY A 75 -7.70 2.25 -11.11
N ASN A 76 -8.24 1.88 -9.93
CA ASN A 76 -7.84 0.76 -9.10
C ASN A 76 -7.17 -0.37 -9.93
N PRO A 77 -5.88 -0.71 -9.72
CA PRO A 77 -5.21 -1.71 -10.53
C PRO A 77 -5.90 -3.09 -10.45
N PHE A 78 -6.66 -3.36 -9.38
CA PHE A 78 -7.56 -4.50 -9.31
C PHE A 78 -8.79 -4.35 -10.19
N GLN A 79 -9.34 -3.15 -10.39
CA GLN A 79 -10.38 -2.91 -11.40
C GLN A 79 -9.84 -3.06 -12.82
N ALA A 80 -8.60 -2.63 -13.11
CA ALA A 80 -7.97 -2.87 -14.41
C ALA A 80 -7.75 -4.37 -14.67
N LEU A 81 -7.32 -5.13 -13.65
CA LEU A 81 -7.19 -6.59 -13.71
C LEU A 81 -8.54 -7.31 -13.81
N LEU A 82 -9.58 -6.81 -13.13
CA LEU A 82 -10.95 -7.34 -13.18
C LEU A 82 -11.69 -6.97 -14.48
N ALA A 83 -11.28 -5.89 -15.14
CA ALA A 83 -11.83 -5.40 -16.41
C ALA A 83 -11.11 -5.99 -17.64
N LEU A 84 -10.10 -6.85 -17.45
CA LEU A 84 -9.55 -7.70 -18.51
C LEU A 84 -10.59 -8.77 -18.90
N GLU A 85 -11.66 -8.37 -19.60
CA GLU A 85 -12.45 -9.29 -20.39
C GLU A 85 -11.68 -9.63 -21.68
N GLN A 86 -11.62 -10.93 -21.97
CA GLN A 86 -10.81 -11.51 -23.03
C GLN A 86 -11.40 -11.18 -24.40
N GLU A 87 -11.11 -10.00 -24.96
CA GLU A 87 -11.54 -9.61 -26.32
C GLU A 87 -10.40 -9.60 -27.37
N GLU A 88 -9.12 -9.72 -26.99
CA GLU A 88 -7.99 -9.70 -27.94
C GLU A 88 -7.02 -10.90 -27.79
N THR A 89 -6.13 -11.06 -28.78
CA THR A 89 -5.34 -12.27 -29.01
C THR A 89 -4.42 -12.63 -27.84
N MET A 90 -4.17 -13.94 -27.65
CA MET A 90 -3.42 -14.50 -26.50
C MET A 90 -2.06 -13.85 -26.23
N GLN A 91 -1.37 -13.36 -27.27
CA GLN A 91 -0.07 -12.70 -27.12
C GLN A 91 -0.17 -11.27 -26.57
N GLU A 92 -1.22 -10.54 -26.94
CA GLU A 92 -1.48 -9.19 -26.41
C GLU A 92 -1.97 -9.27 -24.96
N PHE A 93 -2.77 -10.28 -24.63
CA PHE A 93 -3.18 -10.58 -23.26
C PHE A 93 -1.98 -10.84 -22.34
N ILE A 94 -1.01 -11.66 -22.77
CA ILE A 94 0.19 -11.95 -21.98
C ILE A 94 1.01 -10.66 -21.75
N GLY A 95 1.19 -9.83 -22.78
CA GLY A 95 1.91 -8.55 -22.64
C GLY A 95 1.21 -7.56 -21.70
N GLN A 96 -0.12 -7.46 -21.78
CA GLN A 96 -0.93 -6.64 -20.87
C GLN A 96 -0.88 -7.18 -19.44
N PHE A 97 -0.98 -8.49 -19.26
CA PHE A 97 -0.92 -9.16 -17.96
C PHE A 97 0.45 -8.96 -17.29
N GLU A 98 1.56 -9.19 -18.02
CA GLU A 98 2.91 -8.98 -17.50
C GLU A 98 3.17 -7.52 -17.10
N LYS A 99 2.65 -6.55 -17.87
CA LYS A 99 2.74 -5.12 -17.56
C LYS A 99 1.99 -4.76 -16.26
N HIS A 100 0.80 -5.32 -16.04
CA HIS A 100 -0.01 -5.04 -14.84
C HIS A 100 0.50 -5.79 -13.60
N VAL A 101 0.97 -7.03 -13.76
CA VAL A 101 1.59 -7.81 -12.67
C VAL A 101 2.94 -7.22 -12.24
N GLY A 102 3.72 -6.68 -13.18
CA GLY A 102 4.96 -5.94 -12.88
C GLY A 102 4.71 -4.71 -12.00
N MET A 103 3.60 -3.99 -12.22
CA MET A 103 3.16 -2.89 -11.36
C MET A 103 2.65 -3.36 -9.99
N ALA A 104 1.94 -4.48 -9.93
CA ALA A 104 1.44 -5.05 -8.67
C ALA A 104 2.56 -5.56 -7.75
N LYS A 105 3.67 -6.09 -8.31
CA LYS A 105 4.83 -6.50 -7.51
C LYS A 105 5.49 -5.37 -6.73
N GLY A 106 5.51 -4.14 -7.27
CA GLY A 106 6.02 -2.97 -6.54
C GLY A 106 5.09 -2.51 -5.41
N LEU A 107 3.80 -2.81 -5.54
CA LEU A 107 2.78 -2.55 -4.52
C LEU A 107 2.85 -3.55 -3.36
N GLU A 108 3.30 -4.80 -3.57
CA GLU A 108 3.45 -5.78 -2.48
C GLU A 108 4.47 -5.34 -1.43
N GLU A 109 5.63 -4.80 -1.81
CA GLU A 109 6.61 -4.33 -0.83
C GLU A 109 6.11 -3.10 -0.05
N LEU A 110 5.46 -2.14 -0.73
CA LEU A 110 4.87 -0.97 -0.08
C LEU A 110 3.71 -1.35 0.83
N PHE A 111 2.86 -2.27 0.41
CA PHE A 111 1.75 -2.78 1.20
C PHE A 111 2.23 -3.58 2.41
N LEU A 112 3.28 -4.41 2.27
CA LEU A 112 3.87 -5.13 3.39
C LEU A 112 4.52 -4.18 4.39
N VAL A 113 5.20 -3.12 3.94
CA VAL A 113 5.82 -2.12 4.82
C VAL A 113 4.76 -1.25 5.52
N GLU A 114 3.69 -0.85 4.81
CA GLU A 114 2.55 -0.17 5.42
C GLU A 114 1.79 -1.07 6.40
N LEU A 115 1.57 -2.34 6.05
CA LEU A 115 0.96 -3.34 6.94
C LEU A 115 1.84 -3.63 8.16
N LEU A 116 3.17 -3.61 8.02
CA LEU A 116 4.12 -3.73 9.13
C LEU A 116 4.10 -2.48 10.02
N ARG A 117 4.03 -1.28 9.45
CA ARG A 117 3.89 -0.01 10.20
C ARG A 117 2.52 0.10 10.91
N LEU A 118 1.46 -0.39 10.28
CA LEU A 118 0.11 -0.42 10.85
C LEU A 118 -0.03 -1.55 11.89
N GLY A 119 0.64 -2.69 11.66
CA GLY A 119 0.57 -3.91 12.46
C GLY A 119 1.46 -3.95 13.71
N VAL A 120 2.46 -3.08 13.83
CA VAL A 120 3.38 -3.01 14.98
C VAL A 120 3.10 -1.80 15.88
N ASN A 121 1.85 -1.31 15.93
CA ASN A 121 1.44 -0.37 16.98
C ASN A 121 1.14 -1.13 18.28
N LEU A 122 2.18 -1.65 18.93
CA LEU A 122 2.11 -2.46 20.16
C LEU A 122 1.76 -1.65 21.42
N LYS A 123 1.51 -0.34 21.31
CA LYS A 123 1.30 0.54 22.46
C LYS A 123 0.07 0.19 23.31
N ASN A 124 -0.88 -0.57 22.76
CA ASN A 124 -2.09 -1.04 23.45
C ASN A 124 -2.11 -2.56 23.70
N PHE A 125 -0.96 -3.23 23.58
CA PHE A 125 -0.92 -4.68 23.84
C PHE A 125 -1.22 -4.94 25.31
N PRO A 126 -2.22 -5.77 25.64
CA PRO A 126 -2.63 -5.95 27.03
C PRO A 126 -1.51 -6.61 27.84
N SER A 127 -1.12 -6.01 28.97
CA SER A 127 -0.10 -6.52 29.88
C SER A 127 -0.60 -7.64 30.80
N SER A 128 -1.91 -7.84 30.88
CA SER A 128 -2.56 -8.90 31.67
C SER A 128 -2.67 -10.21 30.89
N ALA A 129 -2.37 -11.35 31.54
CA ALA A 129 -2.24 -12.67 30.92
C ALA A 129 -3.46 -13.16 30.11
N VAL A 130 -4.69 -12.88 30.58
CA VAL A 130 -5.91 -13.38 29.93
C VAL A 130 -6.23 -12.63 28.62
N PRO A 131 -6.28 -11.27 28.57
CA PRO A 131 -6.43 -10.55 27.31
C PRO A 131 -5.23 -10.70 26.35
N ALA A 132 -4.01 -10.89 26.86
CA ALA A 132 -2.83 -11.20 26.04
C ALA A 132 -2.96 -12.55 25.33
N ALA A 133 -3.43 -13.58 26.03
CA ALA A 133 -3.69 -14.89 25.43
C ALA A 133 -4.71 -14.79 24.29
N TYR A 134 -5.80 -14.02 24.47
CA TYR A 134 -6.76 -13.79 23.39
C TYR A 134 -6.13 -13.04 22.22
N ALA A 135 -5.36 -11.98 22.46
CA ALA A 135 -4.69 -11.22 21.40
C ALA A 135 -3.74 -12.09 20.56
N ILE A 136 -2.96 -12.96 21.22
CA ILE A 136 -2.08 -13.93 20.56
C ILE A 136 -2.89 -14.93 19.74
N LEU A 137 -3.96 -15.49 20.32
CA LEU A 137 -4.84 -16.42 19.61
C LEU A 137 -5.49 -15.80 18.37
N PHE A 138 -5.84 -14.51 18.44
CA PHE A 138 -6.39 -13.76 17.31
C PHE A 138 -5.37 -13.60 16.18
N GLN A 139 -4.14 -13.18 16.52
CA GLN A 139 -3.07 -13.04 15.53
C GLN A 139 -2.67 -14.38 14.91
N LEU A 140 -2.57 -15.44 15.73
CA LEU A 140 -2.31 -16.78 15.26
C LEU A 140 -3.43 -17.29 14.34
N GLY A 141 -4.69 -16.98 14.64
CA GLY A 141 -5.82 -17.31 13.79
C GLY A 141 -5.77 -16.60 12.44
N ILE A 142 -5.44 -15.30 12.40
CA ILE A 142 -5.25 -14.55 11.14
C ILE A 142 -4.10 -15.15 10.33
N ALA A 143 -2.96 -15.43 10.96
CA ALA A 143 -1.82 -16.08 10.31
C ALA A 143 -2.20 -17.45 9.74
N THR A 144 -3.03 -18.21 10.45
CA THR A 144 -3.54 -19.51 10.00
C THR A 144 -4.48 -19.37 8.79
N VAL A 145 -5.35 -18.36 8.76
CA VAL A 145 -6.20 -18.06 7.59
C VAL A 145 -5.35 -17.72 6.36
N LEU A 146 -4.34 -16.86 6.53
CA LEU A 146 -3.42 -16.49 5.45
C LEU A 146 -2.61 -17.68 4.94
N LEU A 147 -2.13 -18.54 5.84
CA LEU A 147 -1.44 -19.78 5.49
C LEU A 147 -2.37 -20.72 4.71
N LEU A 148 -3.62 -20.89 5.14
CA LEU A 148 -4.61 -21.70 4.42
C LEU A 148 -4.90 -21.15 3.02
N TYR A 149 -4.93 -19.82 2.85
CA TYR A 149 -5.08 -19.18 1.53
C TYR A 149 -3.90 -19.49 0.60
N VAL A 150 -2.67 -19.42 1.10
CA VAL A 150 -1.47 -19.79 0.31
C VAL A 150 -1.47 -21.28 -0.01
N LEU A 151 -1.84 -22.13 0.95
CA LEU A 151 -1.92 -23.58 0.75
C LEU A 151 -3.06 -24.00 -0.20
N PHE A 152 -4.18 -23.27 -0.21
CA PHE A 152 -5.26 -23.39 -1.21
C PHE A 152 -4.72 -23.23 -2.62
N TRP A 153 -3.91 -22.19 -2.84
CA TRP A 153 -3.26 -21.96 -4.14
C TRP A 153 -2.23 -23.03 -4.52
N LEU A 154 -1.56 -23.65 -3.55
CA LEU A 154 -0.51 -24.62 -3.81
C LEU A 154 -1.03 -26.02 -4.15
N LYS A 155 -2.06 -26.55 -3.46
CA LYS A 155 -2.68 -27.87 -3.76
C LYS A 155 -3.99 -28.20 -3.01
N LEU A 156 -4.60 -27.28 -2.24
CA LEU A 156 -5.75 -27.63 -1.40
C LEU A 156 -7.09 -27.55 -2.16
N ASP A 157 -7.92 -28.58 -1.96
CA ASP A 157 -9.26 -28.65 -2.53
C ASP A 157 -10.20 -27.62 -1.88
N LEU A 158 -11.12 -27.06 -2.68
CA LEU A 158 -12.08 -26.04 -2.27
C LEU A 158 -12.95 -26.50 -1.10
N PHE A 159 -13.38 -27.77 -1.08
CA PHE A 159 -14.27 -28.28 -0.04
C PHE A 159 -13.59 -28.45 1.32
N THR A 160 -12.28 -28.75 1.33
CA THR A 160 -11.49 -28.86 2.56
C THR A 160 -11.17 -27.48 3.13
N THR A 161 -10.84 -26.53 2.25
CA THR A 161 -10.55 -25.15 2.62
C THR A 161 -11.78 -24.47 3.19
N LEU A 162 -12.95 -24.63 2.55
CA LEU A 162 -14.20 -24.02 3.00
C LEU A 162 -14.63 -24.49 4.39
N LYS A 163 -14.49 -25.80 4.69
CA LYS A 163 -14.78 -26.34 6.04
C LYS A 163 -13.85 -25.73 7.09
N THR A 164 -12.55 -25.72 6.80
CA THR A 164 -11.52 -25.22 7.73
C THR A 164 -11.69 -23.72 8.00
N VAL A 165 -11.93 -22.93 6.95
CA VAL A 165 -12.19 -21.49 7.05
C VAL A 165 -13.50 -21.20 7.78
N GLY A 166 -14.55 -22.02 7.58
CA GLY A 166 -15.82 -21.86 8.29
C GLY A 166 -15.66 -22.00 9.82
N PHE A 167 -14.99 -23.05 10.28
CA PHE A 167 -14.70 -23.23 11.71
C PHE A 167 -13.77 -22.14 12.25
N LEU A 168 -12.71 -21.82 11.51
CA LEU A 168 -11.73 -20.83 11.91
C LEU A 168 -12.32 -19.41 11.96
N GLY A 169 -13.24 -19.09 11.05
CA GLY A 169 -13.97 -17.82 11.00
C GLY A 169 -14.89 -17.63 12.21
N ALA A 170 -15.65 -18.66 12.60
CA ALA A 170 -16.48 -18.61 13.80
C ALA A 170 -15.64 -18.41 15.08
N PHE A 171 -14.49 -19.08 15.16
CA PHE A 171 -13.54 -18.91 16.25
C PHE A 171 -12.94 -17.49 16.28
N LEU A 172 -12.51 -16.96 15.14
CA LEU A 172 -11.95 -15.61 15.02
C LEU A 172 -12.96 -14.52 15.38
N LEU A 173 -14.23 -14.68 15.01
CA LEU A 173 -15.29 -13.75 15.41
C LEU A 173 -15.48 -13.71 16.93
N PHE A 174 -15.47 -14.86 17.59
CA PHE A 174 -15.60 -14.94 19.04
C PHE A 174 -14.40 -14.30 19.75
N VAL A 175 -13.18 -14.66 19.36
CA VAL A 175 -11.95 -14.13 19.96
C VAL A 175 -11.80 -12.63 19.67
N GLY A 176 -12.06 -12.20 18.43
CA GLY A 176 -12.03 -10.80 18.02
C GLY A 176 -13.02 -9.94 18.83
N HIS A 177 -14.26 -10.42 19.02
CA HIS A 177 -15.25 -9.73 19.84
C HIS A 177 -14.78 -9.53 21.29
N ARG A 178 -14.14 -10.55 21.88
CA ARG A 178 -13.60 -10.47 23.26
C ARG A 178 -12.46 -9.47 23.40
N ILE A 179 -11.58 -9.36 22.40
CA ILE A 179 -10.47 -8.39 22.41
C ILE A 179 -10.97 -6.97 22.19
N LEU A 180 -11.84 -6.77 21.20
CA LEU A 180 -12.38 -5.46 20.88
C LEU A 180 -13.22 -4.90 22.03
N SER A 181 -14.03 -5.74 22.68
CA SER A 181 -14.78 -5.34 23.88
C SER A 181 -13.87 -4.99 25.06
N HIS A 182 -12.77 -5.74 25.26
CA HIS A 182 -11.78 -5.41 26.28
C HIS A 182 -11.07 -4.06 26.00
N LEU A 183 -10.62 -3.85 24.76
CA LEU A 183 -9.98 -2.60 24.35
C LEU A 183 -10.94 -1.39 24.46
N ALA A 184 -12.20 -1.57 24.07
CA ALA A 184 -13.23 -0.53 24.19
C ALA A 184 -13.49 -0.14 25.66
N SER A 185 -13.59 -1.12 26.56
CA SER A 185 -13.79 -0.86 28.00
C SER A 185 -12.57 -0.28 28.71
N THR A 186 -11.36 -0.59 28.24
CA THR A 186 -10.12 0.00 28.76
C THR A 186 -9.97 1.46 28.28
N SER A 187 -10.31 1.72 27.01
CA SER A 187 -10.32 3.06 26.41
C SER A 187 -11.32 4.01 27.08
N SER A 188 -12.52 3.53 27.40
CA SER A 188 -13.53 4.35 28.11
C SER A 188 -13.08 4.71 29.53
N LYS A 189 -12.42 3.80 30.24
CA LYS A 189 -11.83 4.08 31.57
C LYS A 189 -10.71 5.11 31.53
N LEU A 190 -9.85 5.07 30.49
CA LEU A 190 -8.76 6.02 30.31
C LEU A 190 -9.26 7.45 30.00
N LYS A 191 -10.46 7.58 29.40
CA LYS A 191 -11.09 8.86 29.07
C LYS A 191 -11.89 9.46 30.23
N SER A 192 -12.14 8.68 31.28
CA SER A 192 -12.94 9.06 32.46
C SER A 192 -12.09 9.38 33.69
N ALA A 193 -10.77 9.25 33.58
CA ALA A 193 -9.76 9.52 34.61
C ALA A 193 -8.97 10.77 34.21
#